data_AF-A0A7J6RED6-F1
#
_entry.id   AF-A0A7J6RED6-F1
#
_cell.length_a   1.000
_cell.length_b   1.000
_cell.length_c   1.000
_cell.angle_alpha   90.00
_cell.angle_beta   90.00
_cell.angle_gamma   90.00
#
_symmetry.space_group_name_H-M   'P 1'
#
loop_
_entity.id
_entity.type
_entity.pdbx_description
1 polymer ?
#
loop_
_entity_poly.entity_id
_entity_poly.type
_entity_poly.pdbx_seq_one_letter_code
_entity_poly.pdbx_strand_id
1 'polypeptide(L)'
;MLARAIASSAHWVRPLSTATVSSCFRNAGALPEPMRPIRIRGRSGIPMSEEKTFPEYMSCATPGAPLVLSPVAEGHEDMDLDDWAKAVKAELDHNLAKYGAIYFTSVPELRTPQDLAMLMRSLKYRLHEDSHYQQMMAARSMTSTKLSDVVRTASDEPPEYAIEPHSEYHTAGLPHKIALFAHGQVPDYGGEWMVVDTRRVMEELDKAVVRKFDE
;
A
#
# COMPACT_ATOMS: atom_id res chain seq x y z
N MET A 1 21.81 -12.54 -60.07
CA MET A 1 21.74 -11.97 -58.70
C MET A 1 21.01 -12.95 -57.81
N LEU A 2 21.76 -13.78 -57.07
CA LEU A 2 21.23 -14.72 -56.08
C LEU A 2 21.03 -13.98 -54.75
N ALA A 3 19.81 -14.00 -54.20
CA ALA A 3 19.57 -13.59 -52.82
C ALA A 3 19.87 -14.78 -51.90
N ARG A 4 20.90 -14.62 -51.06
CA ARG A 4 21.33 -15.56 -50.03
C ARG A 4 20.73 -15.13 -48.68
N ALA A 5 20.25 -16.11 -47.93
CA ALA A 5 19.71 -15.97 -46.58
C ALA A 5 20.71 -15.36 -45.59
N ILE A 6 20.21 -14.56 -44.65
CA ILE A 6 20.86 -14.29 -43.36
C ILE A 6 19.82 -14.60 -42.28
N ALA A 7 19.99 -15.75 -41.64
CA ALA A 7 19.35 -16.07 -40.38
C ALA A 7 20.08 -15.26 -39.29
N SER A 8 19.34 -14.42 -38.56
CA SER A 8 19.84 -13.73 -37.37
C SER A 8 19.35 -14.45 -36.12
N SER A 9 20.27 -14.63 -35.20
CA SER A 9 20.24 -15.43 -33.99
C SER A 9 19.11 -15.05 -33.02
N ALA A 10 18.17 -15.97 -32.80
CA ALA A 10 17.31 -15.95 -31.63
C ALA A 10 18.15 -16.28 -30.38
N HIS A 11 18.41 -15.27 -29.55
CA HIS A 11 18.89 -15.50 -28.20
C HIS A 11 17.78 -16.18 -27.39
N TRP A 12 18.00 -17.46 -27.11
CA TRP A 12 17.26 -18.20 -26.11
C TRP A 12 17.45 -17.54 -24.76
N VAL A 13 16.49 -16.73 -24.34
CA VAL A 13 16.33 -16.36 -22.94
C VAL A 13 16.04 -17.67 -22.20
N ARG A 14 17.03 -18.16 -21.44
CA ARG A 14 16.82 -19.26 -20.51
C ARG A 14 15.68 -18.85 -19.57
N PRO A 15 14.63 -19.67 -19.39
CA PRO A 15 13.70 -19.42 -18.31
C PRO A 15 14.51 -19.45 -17.01
N LEU A 16 14.46 -18.35 -16.26
CA LEU A 16 14.93 -18.33 -14.88
C LEU A 16 14.23 -19.48 -14.17
N SER A 17 15.03 -20.41 -13.67
CA SER A 17 14.58 -21.47 -12.77
C SER A 17 13.63 -20.85 -11.76
N THR A 18 12.36 -21.25 -11.80
CA THR A 18 11.42 -21.06 -10.69
C THR A 18 11.91 -21.95 -9.56
N ALA A 19 12.98 -21.53 -8.89
CA ALA A 19 13.19 -21.93 -7.52
C ALA A 19 11.90 -21.50 -6.82
N THR A 20 11.14 -22.47 -6.35
CA THR A 20 10.04 -22.23 -5.41
C THR A 20 10.69 -21.51 -4.25
N VAL A 21 10.59 -20.18 -4.24
CA VAL A 21 10.88 -19.40 -3.04
C VAL A 21 9.92 -20.00 -2.04
N SER A 22 10.46 -20.77 -1.09
CA SER A 22 9.71 -21.14 0.09
C SER A 22 9.32 -19.81 0.70
N SER A 23 8.09 -19.37 0.47
CA SER A 23 7.68 -18.04 0.87
C SER A 23 7.76 -17.99 2.39
N CYS A 24 8.55 -17.06 2.92
CA CYS A 24 8.58 -16.78 4.35
C CYS A 24 7.21 -16.31 4.86
N PHE A 25 6.25 -16.09 3.95
CA PHE A 25 4.88 -15.76 4.23
C PHE A 25 3.91 -16.83 3.71
N ARG A 26 2.78 -16.96 4.38
CA ARG A 26 1.62 -17.71 3.88
C ARG A 26 0.46 -16.76 3.69
N ASN A 27 -0.43 -17.07 2.76
CA ASN A 27 -1.73 -16.41 2.68
C ASN A 27 -2.53 -16.74 3.95
N ALA A 28 -2.90 -15.69 4.71
CA ALA A 28 -3.65 -15.82 5.95
C ALA A 28 -5.16 -15.61 5.77
N GLY A 29 -5.64 -15.48 4.53
CA GLY A 29 -7.05 -15.44 4.19
C GLY A 29 -7.60 -14.01 4.18
N ALA A 30 -8.68 -13.79 4.93
CA ALA A 30 -9.37 -12.51 4.97
C ALA A 30 -8.68 -11.53 5.91
N LEU A 31 -8.83 -10.23 5.62
CA LEU A 31 -8.44 -9.18 6.54
C LEU A 31 -9.28 -9.31 7.83
N PRO A 32 -8.69 -9.16 9.03
CA PRO A 32 -9.47 -9.13 10.26
C PRO A 32 -10.51 -8.01 10.18
N GLU A 33 -11.76 -8.33 10.52
CA GLU A 33 -12.82 -7.32 10.62
C GLU A 33 -12.58 -6.41 11.83
N PRO A 34 -12.96 -5.13 11.76
CA PRO A 34 -12.89 -4.25 12.93
C PRO A 34 -13.76 -4.81 14.05
N MET A 35 -13.29 -4.70 15.31
CA MET A 35 -13.98 -5.24 16.49
C MET A 35 -15.42 -4.73 16.65
N ARG A 36 -15.71 -3.56 16.08
CA ARG A 36 -17.06 -2.97 16.02
C ARG A 36 -17.25 -2.26 14.67
N PRO A 37 -18.48 -2.25 14.12
CA PRO A 37 -18.77 -1.53 12.88
C PRO A 37 -18.40 -0.05 12.99
N ILE A 38 -17.70 0.46 11.98
CA ILE A 38 -17.24 1.85 11.95
C ILE A 38 -18.30 2.71 11.28
N ARG A 39 -18.99 3.56 12.04
CA ARG A 39 -19.99 4.48 11.49
C ARG A 39 -19.31 5.60 10.70
N ILE A 40 -19.75 5.83 9.46
CA ILE A 40 -19.20 6.86 8.57
C ILE A 40 -20.24 7.94 8.19
N ARG A 41 -21.54 7.66 8.27
CA ARG A 41 -22.58 8.69 8.12
C ARG A 41 -22.57 9.65 9.30
N GLY A 42 -22.53 10.94 8.99
CA GLY A 42 -22.45 12.05 9.93
C GLY A 42 -21.05 12.27 10.51
N ARG A 43 -20.00 11.71 9.89
CA ARG A 43 -18.62 12.03 10.27
C ARG A 43 -18.25 13.42 9.74
N SER A 44 -17.70 14.24 10.63
CA SER A 44 -17.15 15.55 10.30
C SER A 44 -16.02 15.42 9.27
N GLY A 45 -15.94 16.37 8.32
CA GLY A 45 -14.91 16.40 7.29
C GLY A 45 -15.11 15.44 6.11
N ILE A 46 -16.20 14.67 6.08
CA ILE A 46 -16.56 13.86 4.91
C ILE A 46 -17.69 14.58 4.14
N PRO A 47 -17.47 14.99 2.88
CA PRO A 47 -18.51 15.62 2.07
C PRO A 47 -19.75 14.74 1.96
N MET A 48 -20.93 15.36 2.11
CA MET A 48 -22.24 14.69 2.00
C MET A 48 -22.47 13.56 3.03
N SER A 49 -21.67 13.47 4.10
CA SER A 49 -21.82 12.40 5.09
C SER A 49 -23.13 12.44 5.86
N GLU A 50 -23.84 13.57 5.88
CA GLU A 50 -25.17 13.72 6.51
C GLU A 50 -26.33 13.23 5.63
N GLU A 51 -26.08 12.96 4.34
CA GLU A 51 -27.13 12.55 3.42
C GLU A 51 -27.66 11.16 3.74
N LYS A 52 -28.97 10.97 3.58
CA LYS A 52 -29.62 9.67 3.83
C LYS A 52 -29.11 8.56 2.91
N THR A 53 -28.61 8.93 1.72
CA THR A 53 -28.03 8.02 0.74
C THR A 53 -26.58 7.66 1.06
N PHE A 54 -25.91 8.38 1.96
CA PHE A 54 -24.53 8.09 2.36
C PHE A 54 -24.49 6.79 3.18
N PRO A 55 -23.56 5.85 2.93
CA PRO A 55 -23.53 4.59 3.68
C PRO A 55 -23.41 4.83 5.19
N GLU A 56 -24.16 4.07 6.00
CA GLU A 56 -24.13 4.27 7.46
C GLU A 56 -22.81 3.81 8.08
N TYR A 57 -22.30 2.67 7.61
CA TYR A 57 -21.08 2.02 8.10
C TYR A 57 -20.06 1.82 6.99
N MET A 58 -18.80 1.74 7.40
CA MET A 58 -17.70 1.29 6.55
C MET A 58 -17.99 -0.09 5.98
N SER A 59 -17.65 -0.31 4.71
CA SER A 59 -17.78 -1.61 4.07
C SER A 59 -16.72 -2.59 4.58
N CYS A 60 -17.04 -3.89 4.61
CA CYS A 60 -16.05 -4.93 4.85
C CYS A 60 -15.01 -4.97 3.72
N ALA A 61 -13.84 -5.53 4.01
CA ALA A 61 -12.83 -5.78 2.98
C ALA A 61 -13.40 -6.67 1.87
N THR A 62 -13.02 -6.39 0.62
CA THR A 62 -13.41 -7.23 -0.51
C THR A 62 -12.76 -8.61 -0.34
N PRO A 63 -13.48 -9.73 -0.56
CA PRO A 63 -12.86 -11.05 -0.49
C PRO A 63 -11.60 -11.15 -1.37
N GLY A 64 -10.46 -11.45 -0.74
CA GLY A 64 -9.16 -11.58 -1.40
C GLY A 64 -8.43 -10.27 -1.71
N ALA A 65 -8.92 -9.11 -1.25
CA ALA A 65 -8.25 -7.81 -1.38
C ALA A 65 -8.38 -6.97 -0.09
N PRO A 66 -7.27 -6.56 0.55
CA PRO A 66 -5.87 -6.78 0.14
C PRO A 66 -5.44 -8.25 0.25
N LEU A 67 -4.30 -8.59 -0.36
CA LEU A 67 -3.65 -9.87 -0.07
C LEU A 67 -3.14 -9.84 1.37
N VAL A 68 -3.56 -10.79 2.20
CA VAL A 68 -3.14 -10.89 3.60
C VAL A 68 -2.06 -11.94 3.76
N LEU A 69 -0.89 -11.53 4.25
CA LEU A 69 0.29 -12.36 4.40
C LEU A 69 0.74 -12.42 5.87
N SER A 70 0.97 -13.63 6.37
CA SER A 70 1.51 -13.86 7.72
C SER A 70 2.83 -14.63 7.64
N PRO A 71 3.81 -14.31 8.50
CA PRO A 71 5.09 -15.02 8.51
C PRO A 71 4.86 -16.50 8.86
N VAL A 72 5.58 -17.38 8.18
CA VAL A 72 5.66 -18.80 8.53
C VAL A 72 6.48 -18.94 9.80
N ALA A 73 5.99 -19.69 10.78
CA ALA A 73 6.60 -19.77 12.10
C ALA A 73 7.89 -20.61 12.13
N GLU A 74 7.95 -21.66 11.29
CA GLU A 74 9.06 -22.61 11.28
C GLU A 74 10.19 -22.17 10.33
N GLY A 75 11.43 -22.37 10.75
CA GLY A 75 12.62 -22.21 9.89
C GLY A 75 13.12 -20.77 9.70
N HIS A 76 12.57 -19.81 10.45
CA HIS A 76 12.88 -18.38 10.30
C HIS A 76 13.30 -17.71 11.62
N GLU A 77 13.70 -18.51 12.63
CA GLU A 77 14.08 -18.03 13.96
C GLU A 77 15.33 -17.13 13.94
N ASP A 78 16.25 -17.38 13.01
CA ASP A 78 17.52 -16.65 12.86
C ASP A 78 17.47 -15.53 11.80
N MET A 79 16.31 -15.26 11.19
CA MET A 79 16.20 -14.21 10.17
C MET A 79 16.26 -12.83 10.80
N ASP A 80 17.20 -12.00 10.32
CA ASP A 80 17.25 -10.59 10.65
C ASP A 80 16.30 -9.75 9.77
N LEU A 81 16.25 -8.45 10.04
CA LEU A 81 15.39 -7.52 9.30
C LEU A 81 15.77 -7.40 7.82
N ASP A 82 17.03 -7.61 7.44
CA ASP A 82 17.47 -7.59 6.04
C ASP A 82 16.98 -8.83 5.29
N ASP A 83 16.98 -9.98 5.94
CA ASP A 83 16.38 -11.20 5.39
C ASP A 83 14.86 -11.07 5.25
N TRP A 84 14.18 -10.48 6.24
CA TRP A 84 12.77 -10.14 6.12
C TRP A 84 12.49 -9.13 5.01
N ALA A 85 13.37 -8.15 4.81
CA ALA A 85 13.24 -7.21 3.69
C ALA A 85 13.30 -7.93 2.33
N LYS A 86 14.19 -8.91 2.16
CA LYS A 86 14.26 -9.72 0.93
C LYS A 86 12.97 -10.50 0.71
N ALA A 87 12.43 -11.11 1.76
CA ALA A 87 11.16 -11.85 1.70
C ALA A 87 9.97 -10.92 1.36
N VAL A 88 9.85 -9.79 2.05
CA VAL A 88 8.83 -8.76 1.78
C VAL A 88 8.96 -8.26 0.34
N LYS A 89 10.19 -8.00 -0.14
CA LYS A 89 10.41 -7.57 -1.51
C LYS A 89 9.92 -8.60 -2.52
N ALA A 90 10.24 -9.88 -2.32
CA ALA A 90 9.78 -10.95 -3.21
C ALA A 90 8.24 -10.98 -3.30
N GLU A 91 7.56 -10.83 -2.17
CA GLU A 91 6.10 -10.75 -2.13
C GLU A 91 5.56 -9.50 -2.82
N LEU A 92 6.17 -8.33 -2.59
CA LEU A 92 5.77 -7.09 -3.26
C LEU A 92 5.95 -7.19 -4.79
N ASP A 93 7.09 -7.68 -5.26
CA ASP A 93 7.39 -7.80 -6.69
C ASP A 93 6.43 -8.79 -7.38
N HIS A 94 6.04 -9.86 -6.70
CA HIS A 94 5.15 -10.88 -7.26
C HIS A 94 3.66 -10.48 -7.20
N ASN A 95 3.22 -9.92 -6.08
CA ASN A 95 1.79 -9.81 -5.77
C ASN A 95 1.25 -8.38 -5.86
N LEU A 96 2.05 -7.33 -5.62
CA LEU A 96 1.50 -5.98 -5.41
C LEU A 96 0.76 -5.44 -6.64
N ALA A 97 1.28 -5.66 -7.85
CA ALA A 97 0.63 -5.19 -9.08
C ALA A 97 -0.73 -5.88 -9.35
N LYS A 98 -0.88 -7.14 -8.89
CA LYS A 98 -2.12 -7.91 -9.03
C LYS A 98 -3.18 -7.42 -8.03
N TYR A 99 -2.81 -7.36 -6.75
CA TYR A 99 -3.75 -7.10 -5.66
C TYR A 99 -3.95 -5.61 -5.33
N GLY A 100 -3.06 -4.73 -5.78
CA GLY A 100 -3.08 -3.29 -5.49
C GLY A 100 -2.60 -2.94 -4.07
N ALA A 101 -2.86 -3.81 -3.09
CA ALA A 101 -2.39 -3.69 -1.71
C ALA A 101 -2.06 -5.05 -1.10
N ILE A 102 -1.09 -5.07 -0.19
CA ILE A 102 -0.70 -6.24 0.61
C ILE A 102 -0.71 -5.83 2.08
N TYR A 103 -1.38 -6.61 2.92
CA TYR A 103 -1.36 -6.46 4.37
C TYR A 103 -0.50 -7.57 4.99
N PHE A 104 0.67 -7.20 5.50
CA PHE A 104 1.48 -8.10 6.31
C PHE A 104 0.96 -8.06 7.74
N THR A 105 0.44 -9.17 8.26
CA THR A 105 -0.10 -9.23 9.64
C THR A 105 0.99 -8.98 10.68
N SER A 106 2.23 -9.33 10.33
CA SER A 106 3.44 -8.99 11.06
C SER A 106 4.63 -9.15 10.12
N VAL A 107 5.69 -8.41 10.41
CA VAL A 107 7.04 -8.66 9.89
C VAL A 107 7.90 -8.80 11.15
N PRO A 108 8.49 -9.97 11.43
CA PRO A 108 9.35 -10.11 12.60
C PRO A 108 10.48 -9.07 12.58
N GLU A 109 10.91 -8.65 13.77
CA GLU A 109 11.85 -7.55 13.98
C GLU A 109 11.39 -6.13 13.58
N LEU A 110 10.26 -5.95 12.89
CA LEU A 110 9.67 -4.62 12.63
C LEU A 110 8.86 -4.14 13.85
N ARG A 111 9.48 -3.36 14.75
CA ARG A 111 8.83 -2.92 16.02
C ARG A 111 8.72 -1.41 16.15
N THR A 112 9.64 -0.68 15.53
CA THR A 112 9.80 0.76 15.68
C THR A 112 9.82 1.48 14.33
N PRO A 113 9.61 2.81 14.29
CA PRO A 113 9.79 3.60 13.08
C PRO A 113 11.21 3.51 12.49
N GLN A 114 12.23 3.25 13.34
CA GLN A 114 13.61 3.04 12.89
C GLN A 114 13.75 1.71 12.16
N ASP A 115 13.11 0.64 12.65
CA ASP A 115 13.07 -0.65 11.96
C ASP A 115 12.36 -0.50 10.61
N LEU A 116 11.26 0.27 10.54
CA LEU A 116 10.61 0.57 9.26
C LEU A 116 11.57 1.27 8.30
N ALA A 117 12.34 2.27 8.77
CA ALA A 117 13.32 2.95 7.94
C ALA A 117 14.41 2.00 7.43
N MET A 118 14.86 1.05 8.25
CA MET A 118 15.82 0.01 7.86
C MET A 118 15.21 -0.92 6.81
N LEU A 119 14.02 -1.47 7.07
CA LEU A 119 13.28 -2.33 6.14
C LEU A 119 13.15 -1.64 4.77
N MET A 120 12.66 -0.39 4.74
CA MET A 120 12.47 0.36 3.49
C MET A 120 13.76 0.58 2.71
N ARG A 121 14.89 0.84 3.38
CA ARG A 121 16.21 0.93 2.73
C ARG A 121 16.70 -0.42 2.22
N SER A 122 16.35 -1.51 2.89
CA SER A 122 16.72 -2.87 2.50
C SER A 122 15.88 -3.41 1.34
N LEU A 123 14.67 -2.87 1.11
CA LEU A 123 13.87 -3.13 -0.10
C LEU A 123 14.52 -2.60 -1.41
N LYS A 124 15.54 -1.72 -1.32
CA LYS A 124 16.25 -1.13 -2.46
C LYS A 124 15.34 -0.42 -3.48
N TYR A 125 14.16 0.04 -3.06
CA TYR A 125 13.38 0.97 -3.86
C TYR A 125 13.98 2.38 -3.80
N ARG A 126 13.65 3.20 -4.79
CA ARG A 126 13.88 4.65 -4.69
C ARG A 126 12.93 5.20 -3.63
N LEU A 127 13.50 5.75 -2.56
CA LEU A 127 12.74 6.40 -1.49
C LEU A 127 12.72 7.90 -1.73
N HIS A 128 11.63 8.55 -1.36
CA HIS A 128 11.60 10.02 -1.29
C HIS A 128 12.28 10.45 0.01
N GLU A 129 13.25 11.34 -0.11
CA GLU A 129 13.82 12.02 1.04
C GLU A 129 12.89 13.10 1.55
N ASP A 130 13.13 13.54 2.79
CA ASP A 130 12.37 14.60 3.44
C ASP A 130 12.30 15.90 2.62
N SER A 131 13.37 16.27 1.92
CA SER A 131 13.39 17.45 1.03
C SER A 131 12.36 17.36 -0.09
N HIS A 132 12.17 16.18 -0.68
CA HIS A 132 11.14 15.92 -1.67
C HIS A 132 9.75 16.05 -1.06
N TYR A 133 9.54 15.48 0.15
CA TYR A 133 8.28 15.65 0.88
C TYR A 133 7.94 17.13 1.09
N GLN A 134 8.89 17.93 1.60
CA GLN A 134 8.68 19.36 1.84
C GLN A 134 8.29 20.08 0.55
N GLN A 135 8.92 19.75 -0.56
CA GLN A 135 8.59 20.34 -1.86
C GLN A 135 7.17 19.98 -2.34
N MET A 136 6.75 18.72 -2.19
CA MET A 136 5.43 18.26 -2.64
C MET A 136 4.29 18.70 -1.72
N MET A 137 4.60 18.92 -0.44
CA MET A 137 3.61 19.26 0.59
C MET A 137 3.57 20.74 0.95
N ALA A 138 4.46 21.57 0.37
CA ALA A 138 4.54 23.01 0.65
C ALA A 138 3.22 23.78 0.42
N ALA A 139 2.33 23.26 -0.43
CA ALA A 139 1.04 23.87 -0.73
C ALA A 139 -0.15 23.28 0.07
N ARG A 140 0.10 22.36 1.01
CA ARG A 140 -0.97 21.72 1.81
C ARG A 140 -1.04 22.30 3.23
N SER A 141 -2.23 22.28 3.82
CA SER A 141 -2.42 22.65 5.23
C SER A 141 -2.12 21.51 6.21
N MET A 142 -2.05 20.27 5.73
CA MET A 142 -1.78 19.10 6.56
C MET A 142 -0.30 19.00 6.92
N THR A 143 -0.01 18.83 8.21
CA THR A 143 1.33 18.57 8.71
C THR A 143 1.55 17.10 9.06
N SER A 144 2.80 16.71 9.10
CA SER A 144 3.25 15.43 9.65
C SER A 144 4.56 15.64 10.39
N THR A 145 4.88 14.72 11.30
CA THR A 145 6.12 14.71 12.07
C THR A 145 7.15 13.81 11.40
N LYS A 146 8.37 14.33 11.18
CA LYS A 146 9.51 13.54 10.67
C LYS A 146 10.02 12.59 11.75
N LEU A 147 10.12 11.30 11.45
CA LEU A 147 10.69 10.29 12.35
C LEU A 147 12.07 9.81 11.87
N SER A 148 12.32 9.83 10.57
CA SER A 148 13.62 9.64 9.93
C SER A 148 13.62 10.29 8.54
N ASP A 149 14.70 10.14 7.76
CA ASP A 149 14.77 10.68 6.39
C ASP A 149 13.78 10.06 5.40
N VAL A 150 13.22 8.90 5.73
CA VAL A 150 12.32 8.13 4.84
C VAL A 150 11.02 7.69 5.53
N VAL A 151 10.82 8.07 6.80
CA VAL A 151 9.62 7.72 7.59
C VAL A 151 9.08 8.95 8.30
N ARG A 152 7.76 9.15 8.22
CA ARG A 152 7.02 10.25 8.85
C ARG A 152 5.72 9.72 9.45
N THR A 153 5.11 10.47 10.38
CA THR A 153 3.72 10.21 10.77
C THR A 153 2.80 10.46 9.57
N ALA A 154 1.63 9.81 9.53
CA ALA A 154 0.69 9.99 8.42
C ALA A 154 0.06 11.39 8.41
N SER A 155 -0.28 11.91 9.59
CA SER A 155 -0.87 13.23 9.78
C SER A 155 -0.74 13.64 11.25
N ASP A 156 -0.60 14.94 11.52
CA ASP A 156 -0.75 15.51 12.86
C ASP A 156 -2.13 16.19 13.06
N GLU A 157 -3.07 15.99 12.12
CA GLU A 157 -4.44 16.49 12.26
C GLU A 157 -5.15 15.84 13.46
N PRO A 158 -6.07 16.56 14.13
CA PRO A 158 -6.85 15.99 15.23
C PRO A 158 -7.61 14.71 14.83
N PRO A 159 -7.67 13.68 15.71
CA PRO A 159 -8.24 12.37 15.40
C PRO A 159 -9.74 12.38 15.10
N GLU A 160 -10.46 13.45 15.45
CA GLU A 160 -11.86 13.67 15.09
C GLU A 160 -12.07 13.97 13.60
N TYR A 161 -11.03 14.35 12.86
CA TYR A 161 -11.13 14.62 11.43
C TYR A 161 -10.93 13.36 10.60
N ALA A 162 -11.83 13.17 9.64
CA ALA A 162 -11.66 12.16 8.60
C ALA A 162 -10.86 12.75 7.43
N ILE A 163 -9.82 12.02 7.01
CA ILE A 163 -9.09 12.34 5.78
C ILE A 163 -9.85 11.74 4.60
N GLU A 164 -10.18 12.58 3.61
CA GLU A 164 -10.91 12.15 2.41
C GLU A 164 -10.11 11.13 1.59
N PRO A 165 -10.77 10.18 0.88
CA PRO A 165 -10.08 9.26 -0.02
C PRO A 165 -9.35 10.00 -1.15
N HIS A 166 -8.06 9.74 -1.32
CA HIS A 166 -7.25 10.33 -2.37
C HIS A 166 -6.07 9.41 -2.76
N SER A 167 -5.42 9.74 -3.88
CA SER A 167 -4.09 9.21 -4.19
C SER A 167 -3.01 10.13 -3.62
N GLU A 168 -1.93 9.56 -3.12
CA GLU A 168 -0.85 10.31 -2.47
C GLU A 168 -0.21 11.32 -3.42
N TYR A 169 -0.08 12.57 -2.96
CA TYR A 169 0.34 13.75 -3.73
C TYR A 169 -0.57 14.15 -4.91
N HIS A 170 -0.60 15.44 -5.23
CA HIS A 170 -1.40 16.01 -6.34
C HIS A 170 -0.53 16.65 -7.43
N THR A 171 0.79 16.47 -7.35
CA THR A 171 1.81 17.16 -8.15
C THR A 171 2.76 16.16 -8.81
N ALA A 172 3.64 16.64 -9.70
CA ALA A 172 4.65 15.80 -10.35
C ALA A 172 5.54 15.06 -9.33
N GLY A 173 5.98 13.83 -9.64
CA GLY A 173 6.81 13.03 -8.73
C GLY A 173 6.03 12.20 -7.72
N LEU A 174 4.83 11.74 -8.10
CA LEU A 174 3.94 10.88 -7.32
C LEU A 174 4.65 9.58 -6.89
N PRO A 175 4.50 9.14 -5.64
CA PRO A 175 5.01 7.85 -5.21
C PRO A 175 4.23 6.73 -5.90
N HIS A 176 4.94 5.74 -6.42
CA HIS A 176 4.29 4.56 -7.02
C HIS A 176 3.77 3.59 -5.96
N LYS A 177 4.25 3.71 -4.71
CA LYS A 177 3.94 2.82 -3.59
C LYS A 177 4.01 3.63 -2.30
N ILE A 178 3.14 3.30 -1.35
CA ILE A 178 3.19 3.79 0.02
C ILE A 178 3.27 2.59 0.97
N ALA A 179 4.04 2.72 2.05
CA ALA A 179 4.11 1.73 3.12
C ALA A 179 3.53 2.36 4.38
N LEU A 180 2.58 1.66 5.01
CA LEU A 180 1.91 2.08 6.24
C LEU A 180 2.30 1.14 7.37
N PHE A 181 2.60 1.70 8.55
CA PHE A 181 3.02 0.95 9.72
C PHE A 181 2.33 1.50 10.95
N ALA A 182 1.52 0.65 11.60
CA ALA A 182 0.92 0.96 12.88
C ALA A 182 1.97 0.78 13.99
N HIS A 183 2.22 1.85 14.76
CA HIS A 183 3.15 1.85 15.88
C HIS A 183 2.56 2.66 17.05
N GLY A 184 2.83 2.21 18.27
CA GLY A 184 2.32 2.85 19.49
C GLY A 184 0.90 2.42 19.84
N GLN A 185 0.13 3.34 20.43
CA GLN A 185 -1.24 3.06 20.85
C GLN A 185 -2.17 3.06 19.65
N VAL A 186 -2.61 1.87 19.24
CA VAL A 186 -3.68 1.71 18.24
C VAL A 186 -5.01 2.01 18.92
N PRO A 187 -5.87 2.87 18.34
CA PRO A 187 -7.19 3.12 18.90
C PRO A 187 -8.03 1.85 18.98
N ASP A 188 -8.80 1.69 20.07
CA ASP A 188 -9.79 0.61 20.19
C ASP A 188 -10.99 0.77 19.21
N TYR A 189 -11.04 1.89 18.47
CA TYR A 189 -12.04 2.23 17.47
C TYR A 189 -11.70 3.41 16.60
N GLY A 190 -12.01 3.30 15.32
CA GLY A 190 -11.59 4.30 14.37
C GLY A 190 -10.09 4.19 14.10
N GLY A 191 -9.58 5.12 13.32
CA GLY A 191 -8.16 5.14 12.94
C GLY A 191 -7.78 4.09 11.89
N GLU A 192 -8.75 3.40 11.31
CA GLU A 192 -8.49 2.49 10.18
C GLU A 192 -8.06 3.28 8.95
N TRP A 193 -7.02 2.80 8.26
CA TRP A 193 -6.70 3.28 6.92
C TRP A 193 -7.58 2.58 5.89
N MET A 194 -8.53 3.33 5.35
CA MET A 194 -9.38 2.86 4.25
C MET A 194 -8.58 2.85 2.94
N VAL A 195 -8.51 1.69 2.30
CA VAL A 195 -7.88 1.53 0.98
C VAL A 195 -8.93 1.09 -0.02
N VAL A 196 -8.96 1.73 -1.18
CA VAL A 196 -9.92 1.44 -2.25
C VAL A 196 -9.21 1.04 -3.53
N ASP A 197 -9.76 0.06 -4.24
CA ASP A 197 -9.32 -0.27 -5.60
C ASP A 197 -9.94 0.72 -6.59
N THR A 198 -9.16 1.72 -6.99
CA THR A 198 -9.61 2.76 -7.92
C THR A 198 -10.01 2.21 -9.29
N ARG A 199 -9.51 1.04 -9.70
CA ARG A 199 -9.92 0.38 -10.95
C ARG A 199 -11.39 0.01 -10.89
N ARG A 200 -11.84 -0.55 -9.75
CA ARG A 200 -13.25 -0.90 -9.52
C ARG A 200 -14.14 0.33 -9.42
N VAL A 201 -13.66 1.40 -8.80
CA VAL A 201 -14.39 2.68 -8.78
C VAL A 201 -14.63 3.16 -10.23
N MET A 202 -13.62 3.13 -11.08
CA MET A 202 -13.77 3.51 -12.50
C MET A 202 -14.73 2.60 -13.28
N GLU A 203 -14.79 1.31 -12.94
CA GLU A 203 -15.76 0.36 -13.52
C GLU A 203 -17.20 0.68 -13.10
N GLU A 204 -17.42 1.11 -11.86
CA GLU A 204 -18.74 1.40 -11.29
C GLU A 204 -19.26 2.81 -11.60
N LEU A 205 -18.38 3.77 -11.90
CA LEU A 205 -18.76 5.13 -12.29
C LEU A 205 -19.60 5.15 -13.58
N ASP A 206 -20.62 6.03 -13.60
CA ASP A 206 -21.46 6.29 -14.77
C ASP A 206 -20.60 6.67 -15.99
N LYS A 207 -20.71 5.89 -17.06
CA LYS A 207 -19.92 6.09 -18.27
C LYS A 207 -20.20 7.43 -18.96
N ALA A 208 -21.38 8.02 -18.75
CA ALA A 208 -21.67 9.37 -19.22
C ALA A 208 -20.85 10.42 -18.47
N VAL A 209 -20.56 10.22 -17.18
CA VAL A 209 -19.67 11.09 -16.40
C VAL A 209 -18.23 10.90 -16.84
N VAL A 210 -17.77 9.64 -16.96
CA VAL A 210 -16.39 9.34 -17.39
C VAL A 210 -16.06 9.99 -18.74
N ARG A 211 -16.96 9.87 -19.73
CA ARG A 211 -16.75 10.47 -21.07
C ARG A 211 -16.52 11.98 -21.03
N LYS A 212 -17.10 12.72 -20.07
CA LYS A 212 -16.88 14.17 -19.95
C LYS A 212 -15.45 14.54 -19.55
N PHE A 213 -14.69 13.60 -18.98
CA PHE A 213 -13.28 13.82 -18.64
C PHE A 213 -12.33 13.48 -19.80
N ASP A 214 -12.83 12.81 -20.85
CA ASP A 214 -12.05 12.49 -22.06
C ASP A 214 -12.17 13.57 -23.16
N GLU A 215 -13.07 14.53 -22.97
CA GLU A 215 -13.33 15.69 -23.87
C GLU A 215 -12.40 16.88 -23.55
#